data_AF-A0A536W268-F1
#
_entry.id   AF-A0A536W268-F1
#
_cell.length_a   1.000
_cell.length_b   1.000
_cell.length_c   1.000
_cell.angle_alpha   90.00
_cell.angle_beta   90.00
_cell.angle_gamma   90.00
#
_symmetry.space_group_name_H-M   'P 1'
#
loop_
_entity.id
_entity.type
_entity.pdbx_description
1 polymer ?
#
loop_
_entity_poly.entity_id
_entity_poly.type
_entity_poly.pdbx_seq_one_letter_code
_entity_poly.pdbx_strand_id
1 'polypeptide(L)'
;MKRFLASRQEPAFPSTRPAIRFDRNELSGAFGDMGTDVPLIIGVALASHLDGASVLIMFGAMQILTGLAYRMPMPVQPLKAMAAIVIAQQTAPEILYGAGIAIGLTMLILALSGALTWLARVVPKSVVRGIQF
;
A
#
# COMPACT_ATOMS: atom_id res chain seq x y z
N MET A 1 -17.88 -13.60 45.63
CA MET A 1 -18.45 -12.28 45.24
C MET A 1 -17.45 -11.16 45.53
N LYS A 2 -16.36 -11.05 44.74
CA LYS A 2 -15.46 -9.88 44.72
C LYS A 2 -15.03 -9.65 43.27
N ARG A 3 -15.70 -8.66 42.67
CA ARG A 3 -15.40 -7.91 41.44
C ARG A 3 -13.99 -8.13 40.87
N PHE A 4 -13.93 -8.95 39.83
CA PHE A 4 -12.96 -8.83 38.73
C PHE A 4 -13.38 -7.61 37.88
N LEU A 5 -13.11 -6.40 38.37
CA LEU A 5 -13.15 -5.21 37.53
C LEU A 5 -11.76 -5.05 36.93
N ALA A 6 -11.46 -5.89 35.94
CA ALA A 6 -10.38 -5.62 35.00
C ALA A 6 -10.81 -4.39 34.20
N SER A 7 -10.26 -3.24 34.55
CA SER A 7 -10.26 -2.04 33.72
C SER A 7 -9.64 -2.41 32.38
N ARG A 8 -10.48 -2.73 31.39
CA ARG A 8 -10.10 -2.72 29.97
C ARG A 8 -9.80 -1.27 29.63
N GLN A 9 -8.55 -0.88 29.85
CA GLN A 9 -8.01 0.33 29.31
C GLN A 9 -7.90 0.07 27.80
N GLU A 10 -8.94 0.43 27.05
CA GLU A 10 -8.85 0.42 25.60
C GLU A 10 -7.69 1.34 25.21
N PRO A 11 -6.76 0.91 24.34
CA PRO A 11 -5.67 1.77 23.92
C PRO A 11 -6.29 3.01 23.26
N ALA A 12 -6.16 4.15 23.93
CA ALA A 12 -6.58 5.43 23.38
C ALA A 12 -5.74 5.68 22.13
N PHE A 13 -6.34 5.47 20.95
CA PHE A 13 -5.71 5.87 19.70
C PHE A 13 -5.53 7.40 19.77
N PRO A 14 -4.29 7.92 19.69
CA PRO A 14 -4.09 9.36 19.71
C PRO A 14 -4.90 9.99 18.56
N SER A 15 -5.86 10.83 18.91
CA SER A 15 -6.85 11.43 17.99
C SER A 15 -6.28 12.52 17.09
N THR A 16 -4.99 12.81 17.21
CA THR A 16 -4.25 13.74 16.36
C THR A 16 -3.36 12.96 15.42
N ARG A 17 -3.62 13.08 14.11
CA ARG A 17 -2.68 12.63 13.08
C ARG A 17 -1.33 13.28 13.38
N PRO A 18 -0.25 12.51 13.58
CA PRO A 18 1.06 13.08 13.88
C PRO A 18 1.44 14.09 12.80
N ALA A 19 2.03 15.21 13.22
CA ALA A 19 2.60 16.17 12.28
C ALA A 19 3.71 15.49 11.47
N ILE A 20 3.91 15.88 10.21
CA ILE A 20 5.03 15.40 9.40
C ILE A 20 6.32 15.85 10.08
N ARG A 21 7.19 14.89 10.40
CA ARG A 21 8.49 15.14 11.03
C ARG A 21 9.57 14.88 9.99
N PHE A 22 10.62 15.70 10.04
CA PHE A 22 11.82 15.52 9.24
C PHE A 22 12.98 15.21 10.17
N ASP A 23 12.98 14.00 10.73
CA ASP A 23 14.05 13.51 11.60
C ASP A 23 14.79 12.34 10.95
N ARG A 24 15.90 11.92 11.58
CA ARG A 24 16.75 10.84 11.05
C ARG A 24 16.03 9.49 11.02
N ASN A 25 15.01 9.29 11.85
CA ASN A 25 14.25 8.05 11.90
C ASN A 25 13.23 7.98 10.74
N GLU A 26 12.59 9.10 10.42
CA GLU A 26 11.74 9.21 9.22
C GLU A 26 12.57 9.03 7.95
N LEU A 27 13.78 9.60 7.89
CA LEU A 27 14.69 9.40 6.77
C LEU A 27 15.11 7.92 6.64
N SER A 28 15.57 7.30 7.72
CA SER A 28 15.98 5.89 7.68
C SER A 28 14.81 4.94 7.39
N GLY A 29 13.61 5.25 7.89
CA GLY A 29 12.37 4.53 7.60
C GLY A 29 11.97 4.61 6.13
N ALA A 30 12.07 5.79 5.51
CA ALA A 30 11.80 5.97 4.09
C ALA A 30 12.75 5.15 3.20
N PHE A 31 14.03 5.05 3.56
CA PHE A 31 14.98 4.15 2.88
C PHE A 31 14.69 2.67 3.14
N GLY A 32 14.06 2.32 4.27
CA GLY A 32 13.63 0.96 4.56
C GLY A 32 12.60 0.42 3.57
N ASP A 33 11.62 1.24 3.20
CA ASP A 33 10.58 0.88 2.21
C ASP A 33 11.17 0.75 0.78
N MET A 34 12.12 1.62 0.44
CA MET A 34 12.84 1.57 -0.84
C MET A 34 13.61 0.25 -1.06
N GLY A 35 13.99 -0.45 0.01
CA GLY A 35 14.70 -1.73 -0.09
C GLY A 35 13.92 -2.81 -0.85
N THR A 36 12.58 -2.77 -0.81
CA THR A 36 11.74 -3.69 -1.59
C THR A 36 11.17 -3.07 -2.85
N ASP A 37 10.88 -1.78 -2.84
CA ASP A 37 10.20 -1.13 -3.95
C ASP A 37 11.11 -0.94 -5.17
N VAL A 38 12.38 -0.57 -4.96
CA VAL A 38 13.32 -0.34 -6.05
C VAL A 38 13.56 -1.61 -6.88
N PRO A 39 13.90 -2.77 -6.30
CA PRO A 39 14.05 -4.01 -7.06
C PRO A 39 12.77 -4.40 -7.82
N LEU A 40 11.61 -4.21 -7.19
CA LEU A 40 10.33 -4.61 -7.77
C LEU A 40 9.95 -3.74 -8.98
N ILE A 41 10.10 -2.42 -8.84
CA ILE A 41 9.83 -1.46 -9.91
C ILE A 41 10.76 -1.69 -11.09
N ILE A 42 12.06 -1.93 -10.83
CA ILE A 42 13.02 -2.27 -11.89
C ILE A 42 12.61 -3.58 -12.57
N GLY A 43 12.21 -4.61 -11.80
CA GLY A 43 11.74 -5.88 -12.35
C GLY A 43 10.54 -5.72 -13.28
N VAL A 44 9.54 -4.94 -12.88
CA VAL A 44 8.36 -4.63 -13.70
C VAL A 44 8.74 -3.81 -14.94
N ALA A 45 9.58 -2.79 -14.78
CA ALA A 45 9.98 -1.94 -15.90
C ALA A 45 10.73 -2.73 -16.98
N LEU A 46 11.61 -3.66 -16.57
CA LEU A 46 12.33 -4.54 -17.49
C LEU A 46 11.41 -5.59 -18.13
N ALA A 47 10.49 -6.19 -17.36
CA ALA A 47 9.59 -7.22 -17.85
C ALA A 47 8.54 -6.68 -18.84
N SER A 48 8.13 -5.42 -18.70
CA SER A 48 7.13 -4.77 -19.55
C SER A 48 7.72 -3.78 -20.55
N HIS A 49 9.05 -3.61 -20.62
CA HIS A 49 9.70 -2.60 -21.47
C HIS A 49 9.20 -1.17 -21.25
N LEU A 50 8.99 -0.79 -19.99
CA LEU A 50 8.58 0.56 -19.62
C LEU A 50 9.78 1.53 -19.67
N ASP A 51 9.50 2.80 -19.96
CA ASP A 51 10.47 3.86 -19.79
C ASP A 51 10.78 4.07 -18.30
N GLY A 52 12.03 3.77 -17.91
CA GLY A 52 12.45 3.81 -16.51
C GLY A 52 12.35 5.21 -15.89
N ALA A 53 12.60 6.27 -16.67
CA ALA A 53 12.49 7.64 -16.19
C ALA A 53 11.05 7.98 -15.81
N SER A 54 10.09 7.70 -16.70
CA SER A 54 8.66 7.93 -16.48
C SER A 54 8.13 7.16 -15.26
N VAL A 55 8.52 5.89 -15.12
CA VAL A 55 8.11 5.05 -13.98
C VAL A 55 8.64 5.60 -12.66
N LEU A 56 9.92 5.97 -12.59
CA LEU A 56 10.53 6.50 -11.36
C LEU A 56 9.99 7.89 -10.99
N ILE A 57 9.77 8.76 -11.98
CA ILE A 57 9.17 10.08 -11.78
C ILE A 57 7.75 9.91 -11.22
N MET A 58 6.93 9.05 -11.83
CA MET A 58 5.56 8.81 -11.37
C MET A 58 5.54 8.17 -9.98
N PHE A 59 6.40 7.18 -9.73
CA PHE A 59 6.53 6.56 -8.41
C PHE A 59 6.89 7.59 -7.33
N GLY A 60 7.92 8.42 -7.56
CA GLY A 60 8.32 9.47 -6.62
C GLY A 60 7.22 10.51 -6.39
N ALA A 61 6.56 10.97 -7.46
CA ALA A 61 5.45 11.91 -7.37
C ALA A 61 4.28 11.33 -6.55
N MET A 62 3.93 10.07 -6.80
CA MET A 62 2.87 9.39 -6.05
C MET A 62 3.24 9.17 -4.59
N GLN A 63 4.48 8.80 -4.25
CA GLN A 63 4.94 8.66 -2.87
C GLN A 63 4.88 9.99 -2.11
N ILE A 64 5.22 11.12 -2.75
CA ILE A 64 5.07 12.45 -2.16
C ILE A 64 3.58 12.76 -1.93
N LEU A 65 2.73 12.56 -2.93
CA LEU A 65 1.31 12.84 -2.85
C LEU A 65 0.62 12.01 -1.76
N THR A 66 0.87 10.70 -1.70
CA THR A 66 0.30 9.81 -0.69
C THR A 66 0.86 10.10 0.69
N GLY A 67 2.16 10.40 0.80
CA GLY A 67 2.79 10.83 2.04
C GLY A 67 2.16 12.10 2.63
N LEU A 68 1.87 13.09 1.78
CA LEU A 68 1.19 14.33 2.19
C LEU A 68 -0.29 14.11 2.54
N ALA A 69 -1.00 13.28 1.76
CA ALA A 69 -2.43 13.03 1.93
C ALA A 69 -2.74 12.15 3.16
N TYR A 70 -2.00 11.06 3.34
CA TYR A 70 -2.27 10.06 4.38
C TYR A 70 -1.41 10.23 5.64
N ARG A 71 -0.24 10.89 5.55
CA ARG A 71 0.68 11.14 6.67
C ARG A 71 1.09 9.89 7.46
N MET A 72 1.12 8.73 6.81
CA MET A 72 1.52 7.47 7.40
C MET A 72 2.19 6.61 6.34
N PRO A 73 3.29 5.89 6.67
CA PRO A 73 3.86 4.89 5.78
C PRO A 73 2.83 3.78 5.60
N MET A 74 2.27 3.70 4.39
CA MET A 74 1.27 2.68 4.04
C MET A 74 1.94 1.62 3.17
N PRO A 75 2.08 0.36 3.65
CA PRO A 75 2.58 -0.71 2.81
C PRO A 75 1.58 -0.99 1.69
N VAL A 76 1.93 -0.64 0.45
CA VAL A 76 1.11 -0.88 -0.73
C VAL A 76 1.26 -2.36 -1.14
N GLN A 77 0.73 -3.27 -0.32
CA GLN A 77 0.74 -4.71 -0.61
C GLN A 77 0.09 -5.11 -1.96
N PRO A 78 -0.89 -4.38 -2.53
CA PRO A 78 -1.40 -4.68 -3.88
C PRO A 78 -0.32 -4.65 -4.97
N LEU A 79 0.73 -3.84 -4.78
CA LEU A 79 1.81 -3.68 -5.75
C LEU A 79 2.59 -4.98 -5.96
N LYS A 80 2.77 -5.80 -4.90
CA LYS A 80 3.56 -7.04 -4.97
C LYS A 80 2.87 -8.11 -5.82
N ALA A 81 1.56 -8.28 -5.66
CA ALA A 81 0.79 -9.24 -6.43
C ALA A 81 0.72 -8.84 -7.91
N MET A 82 0.48 -7.56 -8.20
CA MET A 82 0.50 -7.04 -9.57
C MET A 82 1.88 -7.23 -10.22
N ALA A 83 2.95 -6.82 -9.52
CA ALA A 83 4.30 -6.95 -10.02
C ALA A 83 4.69 -8.40 -10.31
N ALA A 84 4.31 -9.35 -9.44
CA ALA A 84 4.54 -10.77 -9.67
C ALA A 84 3.88 -11.27 -10.96
N ILE A 85 2.62 -10.89 -11.20
CA ILE A 85 1.89 -11.24 -12.44
C ILE A 85 2.58 -10.63 -13.66
N VAL A 86 2.91 -9.34 -13.61
CA VAL A 86 3.53 -8.63 -14.73
C VAL A 86 4.90 -9.21 -15.08
N ILE A 87 5.72 -9.51 -14.07
CA ILE A 87 7.04 -10.13 -14.27
C ILE A 87 6.89 -11.55 -14.84
N ALA A 88 5.94 -12.35 -14.34
CA ALA A 88 5.73 -13.72 -14.79
C ALA A 88 5.14 -13.79 -16.21
N GLN A 89 4.27 -12.84 -16.58
CA GLN A 89 3.55 -12.85 -17.86
C GLN A 89 4.14 -11.92 -18.92
N GLN A 90 5.18 -11.14 -18.58
CA GLN A 90 5.78 -10.12 -19.46
C GLN A 90 4.73 -9.25 -20.14
N THR A 91 3.81 -8.73 -19.33
CA THR A 91 2.64 -8.01 -19.81
C THR A 91 3.02 -6.71 -20.53
N ALA A 92 2.33 -6.41 -21.64
CA ALA A 92 2.56 -5.18 -22.39
C ALA A 92 2.22 -3.90 -21.57
N PRO A 93 2.92 -2.77 -21.81
CA PRO A 93 2.69 -1.49 -21.12
C PRO A 93 1.24 -1.01 -21.12
N GLU A 94 0.55 -1.17 -22.24
CA GLU A 94 -0.82 -0.69 -22.46
C GLU A 94 -1.81 -1.34 -21.49
N ILE A 95 -1.65 -2.64 -21.27
CA ILE A 95 -2.46 -3.42 -20.33
C ILE A 95 -2.17 -2.95 -18.91
N LEU A 96 -0.92 -2.66 -18.58
CA LEU A 96 -0.54 -2.18 -17.25
C LEU A 96 -1.14 -0.81 -16.93
N TYR A 97 -1.16 0.12 -17.89
CA TYR A 97 -1.84 1.41 -17.73
C TYR A 97 -3.34 1.24 -17.54
N GLY A 98 -3.98 0.40 -18.36
CA GLY A 98 -5.40 0.09 -18.23
C GLY A 98 -5.75 -0.56 -16.89
N ALA A 99 -4.92 -1.52 -16.43
CA ALA A 99 -5.07 -2.17 -15.14
C ALA A 99 -4.92 -1.18 -13.98
N GLY A 100 -3.95 -0.25 -14.05
CA GLY A 100 -3.77 0.79 -13.04
C GLY A 100 -5.02 1.67 -12.88
N ILE A 101 -5.59 2.13 -13.98
CA ILE A 101 -6.84 2.93 -13.97
C ILE A 101 -8.01 2.10 -13.45
N ALA A 102 -8.15 0.86 -13.92
CA ALA A 102 -9.23 -0.03 -13.49
C ALA A 102 -9.17 -0.30 -11.97
N ILE A 103 -7.98 -0.59 -11.43
CA ILE A 103 -7.77 -0.79 -10.00
C ILE A 103 -8.07 0.52 -9.23
N GLY A 104 -7.56 1.65 -9.71
CA GLY A 104 -7.80 2.95 -9.07
C GLY A 104 -9.29 3.30 -8.99
N LEU A 105 -10.02 3.14 -10.10
CA LEU A 105 -11.46 3.39 -10.15
C LEU A 105 -12.23 2.40 -9.27
N THR A 106 -11.88 1.11 -9.32
CA THR A 106 -12.51 0.08 -8.50
C THR A 106 -12.31 0.38 -7.02
N MET A 107 -11.09 0.72 -6.61
CA MET A 107 -10.79 1.08 -5.22
C MET A 107 -11.51 2.35 -4.79
N LEU A 108 -11.62 3.35 -5.66
CA LEU A 108 -12.36 4.58 -5.39
C LEU A 108 -13.85 4.28 -5.13
N ILE A 109 -14.48 3.47 -5.98
CA ILE A 109 -15.89 3.06 -5.83
C ILE A 109 -16.08 2.27 -4.52
N LEU A 110 -15.19 1.32 -4.23
CA LEU A 110 -15.26 0.50 -3.00
C LEU A 110 -15.04 1.33 -1.73
N ALA A 111 -14.17 2.33 -1.79
CA ALA A 111 -13.91 3.24 -0.68
C ALA A 111 -15.11 4.16 -0.43
N LEU A 112 -15.68 4.77 -1.48
CA LEU A 112 -16.83 5.68 -1.37
C LEU A 112 -18.12 4.96 -0.95
N SER A 113 -18.32 3.71 -1.39
CA SER A 113 -19.50 2.92 -1.04
C SER A 113 -19.45 2.30 0.37
N GLY A 114 -18.31 2.34 1.06
CA GLY A 114 -18.12 1.65 2.34
C GLY A 114 -18.03 0.11 2.23
N ALA A 115 -18.05 -0.42 1.01
CA ALA A 115 -17.96 -1.86 0.74
C ALA A 115 -16.64 -2.46 1.26
N LEU A 116 -15.56 -1.68 1.29
CA LEU A 116 -14.27 -2.10 1.82
C LEU A 116 -14.37 -2.48 3.32
N THR A 117 -15.13 -1.74 4.11
CA THR A 117 -15.36 -2.01 5.54
C THR A 117 -16.24 -3.25 5.74
N TRP A 118 -17.18 -3.50 4.82
CA TRP A 118 -17.96 -4.74 4.84
C TRP A 118 -17.07 -5.94 4.49
N LEU A 119 -16.28 -5.86 3.43
CA LEU A 119 -15.38 -6.92 2.99
C LEU A 119 -14.37 -7.29 4.07
N ALA A 120 -13.77 -6.29 4.73
CA ALA A 120 -12.84 -6.50 5.84
C ALA A 120 -13.45 -7.26 7.04
N ARG A 121 -14.78 -7.22 7.23
CA ARG A 121 -15.49 -7.99 8.27
C ARG A 121 -15.82 -9.41 7.84
N VAL A 122 -16.06 -9.62 6.54
CA VAL A 122 -16.48 -10.92 5.99
C VAL A 122 -15.29 -11.84 5.77
N VAL A 123 -14.14 -11.31 5.33
CA VAL A 123 -12.97 -12.11 5.00
C VAL A 123 -12.29 -12.62 6.28
N PRO A 124 -12.18 -13.95 6.50
CA PRO A 124 -11.52 -14.50 7.68
C PRO A 124 -10.03 -14.14 7.71
N LYS A 125 -9.50 -13.84 8.89
CA LYS A 125 -8.07 -13.52 9.08
C LYS A 125 -7.13 -14.65 8.63
N SER A 126 -7.59 -15.91 8.64
CA SER A 126 -6.82 -17.04 8.13
C SER A 126 -6.56 -16.94 6.62
N VAL A 127 -7.55 -16.51 5.85
CA VAL A 127 -7.42 -16.28 4.39
C VAL A 127 -6.47 -15.13 4.11
N VAL A 128 -6.62 -14.02 4.84
CA VAL A 128 -5.73 -12.85 4.69
C VAL A 128 -4.28 -13.24 4.94
N ARG A 129 -4.01 -13.97 6.04
CA ARG A 129 -2.65 -14.45 6.34
C ARG A 129 -2.16 -15.44 5.30
N GLY A 130 -3.00 -16.34 4.83
CA GLY A 130 -2.62 -17.32 3.80
C GLY A 130 -2.22 -16.69 2.46
N ILE A 131 -2.76 -15.51 2.11
CA ILE A 131 -2.40 -14.79 0.87
C ILE A 131 -1.18 -13.87 1.07
N GLN A 132 -0.94 -13.40 2.29
CA GLN A 132 0.16 -12.49 2.61
C GLN A 132 1.53 -13.18 2.74
N PHE A 133 1.57 -14.51 2.91
CA PHE A 133 2.80 -15.33 2.97
C PHE A 133 3.11 -15.96 1.61
#